data_AF-A0A529VZN8-F1
#
_entry.id   AF-A0A529VZN8-F1
#
_cell.length_a   1.000
_cell.length_b   1.000
_cell.length_c   1.000
_cell.angle_alpha   90.00
_cell.angle_beta   90.00
_cell.angle_gamma   90.00
#
_symmetry.space_group_name_H-M   'P 1'
#
loop_
_entity.id
_entity.type
_entity.pdbx_description
1 polymer ?
#
loop_
_entity_poly.entity_id
_entity_poly.type
_entity_poly.pdbx_seq_one_letter_code
_entity_poly.pdbx_strand_id
1 'polypeptide(L)'
;YELGVPGTVGNGVNDLIVVNGDLTLDGTLNITDIGGFGPGVYRLINYGGALTDNGLEFGTTPVSASDLFIQTAINGQVNLISTAGVTLGFWDGGNRALHDNGVIDGGDGVWDATNRNWTEADGAINGKWGQDFAVFGGAAGTVTVDDSAGTVGFTGMQFMTDGYVIAGDTLTTSTAATTIRTDAGVTATIAAQIAGTGGLVKTDTGTLVLSGTNTYSGGTTISTGTLIGQATSFGTGDILDNAALV
;
A
#
# COMPACT_ATOMS: atom_id res chain seq x y z
N TYR A 1 9.58 -5.14 -17.56
CA TYR A 1 8.97 -5.42 -16.25
C TYR A 1 7.60 -6.01 -16.48
N GLU A 2 7.49 -7.33 -16.28
CA GLU A 2 6.23 -8.03 -16.02
C GLU A 2 5.83 -7.70 -14.58
N LEU A 3 4.67 -7.06 -14.37
CA LEU A 3 4.23 -6.63 -13.03
C LEU A 3 2.79 -7.10 -12.76
N GLY A 4 2.61 -7.90 -11.71
CA GLY A 4 1.32 -8.40 -11.23
C GLY A 4 1.22 -8.54 -9.69
N VAL A 5 2.33 -8.57 -8.93
CA VAL A 5 2.35 -8.70 -7.45
C VAL A 5 3.54 -7.97 -6.78
N PRO A 6 3.34 -6.79 -6.17
CA PRO A 6 4.34 -6.01 -5.42
C PRO A 6 5.20 -6.79 -4.42
N GLY A 7 6.48 -6.41 -4.30
CA GLY A 7 7.42 -6.94 -3.31
C GLY A 7 7.98 -8.35 -3.54
N THR A 8 7.51 -9.09 -4.55
CA THR A 8 7.99 -10.46 -4.81
C THR A 8 9.24 -10.50 -5.68
N VAL A 9 10.30 -11.18 -5.22
CA VAL A 9 11.52 -11.43 -6.02
C VAL A 9 11.34 -12.67 -6.90
N GLY A 10 11.34 -12.51 -8.23
CA GLY A 10 11.73 -13.58 -9.16
C GLY A 10 10.83 -14.83 -9.22
N ASN A 11 9.52 -14.72 -8.93
CA ASN A 11 8.58 -15.84 -9.07
C ASN A 11 7.83 -15.87 -10.42
N GLY A 12 8.25 -15.05 -11.41
CA GLY A 12 7.57 -14.94 -12.70
C GLY A 12 6.29 -14.11 -12.69
N VAL A 13 6.07 -13.28 -11.64
CA VAL A 13 4.89 -12.39 -11.54
C VAL A 13 5.26 -10.91 -11.32
N ASN A 14 6.41 -10.61 -10.72
CA ASN A 14 7.03 -9.29 -10.76
C ASN A 14 8.51 -9.40 -11.16
N ASP A 15 8.92 -8.65 -12.17
CA ASP A 15 10.33 -8.40 -12.42
C ASP A 15 10.88 -7.52 -11.28
N LEU A 16 11.90 -8.02 -10.57
CA LEU A 16 12.66 -7.25 -9.58
C LEU A 16 14.15 -7.38 -9.91
N ILE A 17 14.82 -6.24 -10.05
CA ILE A 17 16.27 -6.20 -10.20
C ILE A 17 16.92 -5.92 -8.84
N VAL A 18 17.99 -6.64 -8.52
CA VAL A 18 18.80 -6.39 -7.33
C VAL A 18 20.19 -5.96 -7.76
N VAL A 19 20.59 -4.76 -7.36
CA VAL A 19 21.90 -4.15 -7.64
C VAL A 19 22.67 -4.02 -6.34
N ASN A 20 23.72 -4.81 -6.14
CA ASN A 20 24.45 -4.81 -4.86
C ASN A 20 25.31 -3.54 -4.60
N GLY A 21 25.42 -2.64 -5.57
CA GLY A 21 26.24 -1.43 -5.50
C GLY A 21 25.48 -0.19 -5.98
N ASP A 22 26.21 0.78 -6.50
CA ASP A 22 25.66 2.02 -7.05
C ASP A 22 24.73 1.73 -8.24
N LEU A 23 23.66 2.52 -8.37
CA LEU A 23 22.68 2.44 -9.44
C LEU A 23 22.65 3.75 -10.22
N THR A 24 22.78 3.67 -11.54
CA THR A 24 22.42 4.76 -12.45
C THR A 24 21.10 4.41 -13.13
N LEU A 25 20.08 5.23 -12.93
CA LEU A 25 18.76 5.06 -13.53
C LEU A 25 18.70 5.88 -14.83
N ASP A 26 18.43 5.22 -15.95
CA ASP A 26 18.28 5.82 -17.28
C ASP A 26 17.52 4.84 -18.22
N GLY A 27 16.98 5.34 -19.33
CA GLY A 27 16.39 4.55 -20.41
C GLY A 27 14.86 4.46 -20.40
N THR A 28 14.33 3.43 -21.07
CA THR A 28 12.89 3.26 -21.29
C THR A 28 12.32 2.09 -20.48
N LEU A 29 11.28 2.37 -19.69
CA LEU A 29 10.52 1.38 -18.93
C LEU A 29 9.29 0.91 -19.71
N ASN A 30 9.32 -0.33 -20.17
CA ASN A 30 8.16 -1.02 -20.73
C ASN A 30 7.50 -1.89 -19.65
N ILE A 31 6.19 -1.70 -19.48
CA ILE A 31 5.35 -2.37 -18.50
C ILE A 31 4.31 -3.22 -19.23
N THR A 32 4.20 -4.48 -18.83
CA THR A 32 3.14 -5.39 -19.29
C THR A 32 2.36 -5.86 -18.06
N ASP A 33 1.04 -5.65 -18.08
CA ASP A 33 0.14 -6.22 -17.09
C ASP A 33 -0.08 -7.70 -17.39
N ILE A 34 0.23 -8.54 -16.40
CA ILE A 34 0.05 -9.99 -16.46
C ILE A 34 -1.12 -10.46 -15.58
N GLY A 35 -1.93 -9.50 -15.10
CA GLY A 35 -3.00 -9.68 -14.13
C GLY A 35 -2.64 -9.07 -12.78
N GLY A 36 -3.57 -8.32 -12.19
CA GLY A 36 -3.39 -7.70 -10.87
C GLY A 36 -2.83 -6.28 -10.89
N PHE A 37 -2.52 -5.73 -12.09
CA PHE A 37 -2.14 -4.33 -12.20
C PHE A 37 -3.32 -3.40 -11.87
N GLY A 38 -3.06 -2.44 -10.98
CA GLY A 38 -4.02 -1.49 -10.43
C GLY A 38 -3.34 -0.50 -9.51
N PRO A 39 -4.12 0.30 -8.75
CA PRO A 39 -3.57 1.29 -7.83
C PRO A 39 -2.55 0.70 -6.84
N GLY A 40 -1.44 1.41 -6.65
CA GLY A 40 -0.43 1.09 -5.65
C GLY A 40 0.99 1.22 -6.16
N VAL A 41 1.91 0.60 -5.45
CA VAL A 41 3.35 0.70 -5.63
C VAL A 41 3.91 -0.65 -6.01
N TYR A 42 4.75 -0.68 -7.05
CA TYR A 42 5.39 -1.87 -7.57
C TYR A 42 6.90 -1.67 -7.46
N ARG A 43 7.57 -2.51 -6.65
CA ARG A 43 9.03 -2.49 -6.56
C ARG A 43 9.64 -2.92 -7.90
N LEU A 44 10.48 -2.08 -8.48
CA LEU A 44 11.25 -2.38 -9.69
C LEU A 44 12.68 -2.80 -9.37
N ILE A 45 13.36 -2.04 -8.50
CA ILE A 45 14.78 -2.23 -8.22
C ILE A 45 15.05 -2.09 -6.73
N ASN A 46 15.87 -2.99 -6.17
CA ASN A 46 16.59 -2.75 -4.92
C ASN A 46 18.06 -2.45 -5.23
N TYR A 47 18.65 -1.46 -4.57
CA TYR A 47 20.07 -1.12 -4.73
C TYR A 47 20.79 -0.91 -3.40
N GLY A 48 22.09 -1.19 -3.36
CA GLY A 48 22.91 -1.16 -2.13
C GLY A 48 23.85 0.05 -1.98
N GLY A 49 24.10 0.79 -3.06
CA GLY A 49 25.01 1.94 -3.11
C GLY A 49 24.30 3.28 -3.31
N ALA A 50 24.98 4.23 -3.93
CA ALA A 50 24.41 5.53 -4.29
C ALA A 50 23.49 5.43 -5.52
N LEU A 51 22.45 6.26 -5.57
CA LEU A 51 21.58 6.42 -6.73
C LEU A 51 21.99 7.67 -7.53
N THR A 52 22.20 7.49 -8.83
CA THR A 52 22.23 8.57 -9.83
C THR A 52 20.96 8.46 -10.67
N ASP A 53 20.05 9.42 -10.52
CA ASP A 53 18.76 9.40 -11.23
C ASP A 53 18.80 10.32 -12.46
N ASN A 54 18.93 9.74 -13.66
CA ASN A 54 18.79 10.45 -14.92
C ASN A 54 17.34 10.38 -15.47
N GLY A 55 16.41 9.75 -14.73
CA GLY A 55 15.02 9.52 -15.11
C GLY A 55 14.79 8.24 -15.92
N LEU A 56 13.55 7.77 -15.94
CA LEU A 56 13.08 6.76 -16.89
C LEU A 56 11.98 7.35 -17.76
N GLU A 57 12.02 7.04 -19.05
CA GLU A 57 10.91 7.31 -19.96
C GLU A 57 9.94 6.12 -19.96
N PHE A 58 8.64 6.37 -19.94
CA PHE A 58 7.65 5.31 -20.12
C PHE A 58 7.52 4.92 -21.59
N GLY A 59 7.70 3.62 -21.86
CA GLY A 59 7.44 3.01 -23.17
C GLY A 59 6.00 2.49 -23.24
N THR A 60 5.82 1.19 -23.49
CA THR A 60 4.49 0.55 -23.45
C THR A 60 3.98 0.46 -22.01
N THR A 61 2.73 0.84 -21.77
CA THR A 61 2.12 0.83 -20.44
C THR A 61 0.69 0.25 -20.47
N PRO A 62 0.24 -0.44 -19.41
CA PRO A 62 -1.12 -1.01 -19.34
C PRO A 62 -2.19 0.04 -18.98
N VAL A 63 -1.77 1.18 -18.43
CA VAL A 63 -2.61 2.34 -18.11
C VAL A 63 -2.01 3.60 -18.75
N SER A 64 -2.68 4.74 -18.61
CA SER A 64 -2.15 6.03 -19.05
C SER A 64 -0.80 6.31 -18.37
N ALA A 65 0.20 6.76 -19.13
CA ALA A 65 1.49 7.15 -18.56
C ALA A 65 1.36 8.33 -17.55
N SER A 66 0.28 9.12 -17.63
CA SER A 66 -0.03 10.16 -16.63
C SER A 66 -0.37 9.61 -15.25
N ASP A 67 -0.74 8.33 -15.18
CA ASP A 67 -1.08 7.64 -13.94
C ASP A 67 0.13 6.92 -13.34
N LEU A 68 1.31 7.09 -13.95
CA LEU A 68 2.53 6.40 -13.60
C LEU A 68 3.62 7.36 -13.18
N PHE A 69 4.29 7.04 -12.08
CA PHE A 69 5.39 7.83 -11.54
C PHE A 69 6.51 6.92 -11.08
N ILE A 70 7.76 7.35 -11.28
CA ILE A 70 8.91 6.68 -10.67
C ILE A 70 9.17 7.34 -9.33
N GLN A 71 9.18 6.53 -8.27
CA GLN A 71 9.49 6.96 -6.92
C GLN A 71 10.85 6.42 -6.50
N THR A 72 11.68 7.32 -5.99
CA THR A 72 13.02 7.08 -5.45
C THR A 72 13.18 7.59 -4.02
N ALA A 73 12.11 8.14 -3.44
CA ALA A 73 12.08 8.71 -2.09
C ALA A 73 12.23 7.68 -0.95
N ILE A 74 12.22 6.38 -1.27
CA ILE A 74 12.54 5.32 -0.33
C ILE A 74 13.97 4.84 -0.60
N ASN A 75 14.86 5.06 0.35
CA ASN A 75 16.28 4.73 0.21
C ASN A 75 16.50 3.25 -0.15
N GLY A 76 17.38 2.99 -1.12
CA GLY A 76 17.70 1.64 -1.61
C GLY A 76 16.63 1.04 -2.53
N GLN A 77 15.63 1.81 -2.95
CA GLN A 77 14.52 1.32 -3.77
C GLN A 77 14.23 2.23 -4.96
N VAL A 78 13.83 1.61 -6.08
CA VAL A 78 13.13 2.28 -7.17
C VAL A 78 11.77 1.62 -7.33
N ASN A 79 10.73 2.43 -7.28
CA ASN A 79 9.34 2.02 -7.34
C ASN A 79 8.65 2.60 -8.57
N LEU A 80 7.74 1.82 -9.16
CA LEU A 80 6.69 2.34 -10.01
C LEU A 80 5.46 2.58 -9.15
N ILE A 81 4.95 3.80 -9.17
CA ILE A 81 3.62 4.11 -8.64
C ILE A 81 2.63 4.05 -9.80
N SER A 82 1.51 3.37 -9.59
CA SER A 82 0.33 3.47 -10.43
C SER A 82 -0.82 4.05 -9.62
N THR A 83 -1.35 5.19 -10.06
CA THR A 83 -2.54 5.80 -9.46
C THR A 83 -3.81 5.15 -9.98
N ALA A 84 -3.84 4.76 -11.27
CA ALA A 84 -4.99 4.18 -11.96
C ALA A 84 -6.32 4.89 -11.62
N GLY A 85 -6.27 6.22 -11.52
CA GLY A 85 -7.42 7.08 -11.25
C GLY A 85 -7.71 7.41 -9.78
N VAL A 86 -6.91 6.96 -8.81
CA VAL A 86 -7.04 7.32 -7.38
C VAL A 86 -5.80 8.05 -6.86
N THR A 87 -5.93 8.82 -5.78
CA THR A 87 -4.77 9.41 -5.10
C THR A 87 -4.16 8.42 -4.13
N LEU A 88 -2.83 8.31 -4.10
CA LEU A 88 -2.12 7.51 -3.10
C LEU A 88 -1.57 8.45 -2.02
N GLY A 89 -1.94 8.20 -0.77
CA GLY A 89 -1.34 8.85 0.39
C GLY A 89 -0.36 7.90 1.08
N PHE A 90 0.83 8.40 1.39
CA PHE A 90 1.90 7.61 2.01
C PHE A 90 1.98 7.93 3.50
N TRP A 91 1.97 6.89 4.34
CA TRP A 91 2.09 7.06 5.78
C TRP A 91 3.53 7.46 6.14
N ASP A 92 3.66 8.57 6.85
CA ASP A 92 4.96 9.16 7.21
C ASP A 92 5.18 9.24 8.73
N GLY A 93 4.25 8.69 9.51
CA GLY A 93 4.35 8.61 10.96
C GLY A 93 4.07 9.92 11.69
N GLY A 94 4.03 9.82 13.02
CA GLY A 94 3.75 10.94 13.94
C GLY A 94 4.98 11.74 14.37
N ASN A 95 6.19 11.33 13.97
CA ASN A 95 7.41 12.03 14.36
C ASN A 95 7.60 13.31 13.53
N ARG A 96 7.15 14.43 14.08
CA ARG A 96 7.22 15.75 13.45
C ARG A 96 8.63 16.23 13.08
N ALA A 97 9.68 15.63 13.65
CA ALA A 97 11.06 15.96 13.27
C ALA A 97 11.48 15.34 11.93
N LEU A 98 10.71 14.37 11.44
CA LEU A 98 10.93 13.68 10.17
C LEU A 98 9.99 14.17 9.06
N HIS A 99 9.01 15.02 9.38
CA HIS A 99 8.12 15.58 8.35
C HIS A 99 8.84 16.57 7.42
N ASP A 100 8.30 16.71 6.21
CA ASP A 100 8.69 17.67 5.19
C ASP A 100 10.17 17.53 4.76
N ASN A 101 10.67 16.28 4.70
CA ASN A 101 12.10 15.98 4.53
C ASN A 101 12.46 15.29 3.19
N GLY A 102 11.49 15.00 2.32
CA GLY A 102 11.72 14.30 1.05
C GLY A 102 11.91 12.78 1.18
N VAL A 103 11.50 12.21 2.31
CA VAL A 103 11.58 10.78 2.62
C VAL A 103 10.19 10.32 3.11
N ILE A 104 9.88 9.05 2.88
CA ILE A 104 8.71 8.39 3.50
C ILE A 104 9.24 7.54 4.66
N ASP A 105 9.12 8.08 5.86
CA ASP A 105 9.73 7.54 7.08
C ASP A 105 8.90 6.43 7.72
N GLY A 106 7.57 6.59 7.75
CA GLY A 106 6.64 5.66 8.40
C GLY A 106 6.72 5.66 9.93
N GLY A 107 6.45 4.51 10.56
CA GLY A 107 6.54 4.31 12.01
C GLY A 107 5.22 4.55 12.74
N ASP A 108 5.31 4.80 14.05
CA ASP A 108 4.13 5.01 14.91
C ASP A 108 3.46 6.37 14.67
N GLY A 109 2.15 6.46 14.88
CA GLY A 109 1.44 7.74 14.84
C GLY A 109 -0.08 7.60 14.89
N VAL A 110 -0.77 8.74 14.78
CA VAL A 110 -2.24 8.81 14.77
C VAL A 110 -2.73 9.01 13.34
N TRP A 111 -3.76 8.28 12.92
CA TRP A 111 -4.48 8.51 11.68
C TRP A 111 -5.83 9.16 12.01
N ASP A 112 -5.90 10.47 11.80
CA ASP A 112 -7.12 11.27 11.95
C ASP A 112 -7.31 12.22 10.75
N ALA A 113 -8.43 12.93 10.70
CA ALA A 113 -8.79 13.83 9.60
C ALA A 113 -8.03 15.18 9.59
N THR A 114 -7.20 15.46 10.59
CA THR A 114 -6.68 16.79 10.91
C THR A 114 -5.15 16.89 11.00
N ASN A 115 -4.48 15.81 11.39
CA ASN A 115 -3.04 15.78 11.57
C ASN A 115 -2.29 15.73 10.23
N ARG A 116 -0.97 15.93 10.27
CA ARG A 116 -0.09 15.94 9.10
C ARG A 116 0.81 14.69 9.04
N ASN A 117 0.24 13.50 9.20
CA ASN A 117 1.04 12.26 9.24
C ASN A 117 1.07 11.50 7.89
N TRP A 118 0.57 12.12 6.83
CA TRP A 118 0.56 11.59 5.47
C TRP A 118 1.41 12.45 4.56
N THR A 119 1.96 11.90 3.51
CA THR A 119 2.75 12.64 2.50
C THR A 119 2.40 12.16 1.09
N GLU A 120 2.85 12.90 0.09
CA GLU A 120 2.78 12.49 -1.32
C GLU A 120 3.88 11.48 -1.64
N ALA A 121 3.91 10.99 -2.88
CA ALA A 121 4.86 9.98 -3.34
C ALA A 121 6.34 10.35 -3.16
N ASP A 122 6.67 11.63 -3.06
CA ASP A 122 8.04 12.12 -2.95
C ASP A 122 8.50 12.37 -1.51
N GLY A 123 7.62 12.23 -0.51
CA GLY A 123 7.94 12.52 0.89
C GLY A 123 8.20 14.01 1.18
N ALA A 124 7.98 14.91 0.22
CA ALA A 124 8.45 16.30 0.34
C ALA A 124 7.60 17.15 1.28
N ILE A 125 6.28 16.93 1.31
CA ILE A 125 5.35 17.72 2.11
C ILE A 125 4.35 16.81 2.80
N ASN A 126 4.27 16.93 4.12
CA ASN A 126 3.25 16.28 4.90
C ASN A 126 1.93 17.02 4.85
N GLY A 127 0.85 16.27 4.78
CA GLY A 127 -0.52 16.75 4.68
C GLY A 127 -1.47 15.89 5.49
N LYS A 128 -2.73 16.31 5.45
CA LYS A 128 -3.84 15.59 6.07
C LYS A 128 -4.21 14.38 5.23
N TRP A 129 -4.86 13.42 5.86
CA TRP A 129 -5.45 12.31 5.15
C TRP A 129 -6.53 12.76 4.14
N GLY A 130 -6.44 12.25 2.91
CA GLY A 130 -7.30 12.63 1.78
C GLY A 130 -8.42 11.65 1.42
N GLN A 131 -8.61 10.57 2.18
CA GLN A 131 -9.65 9.51 2.01
C GLN A 131 -9.49 8.53 0.84
N ASP A 132 -8.45 8.63 0.01
CA ASP A 132 -8.26 7.71 -1.13
C ASP A 132 -7.52 6.40 -0.71
N PHE A 133 -6.35 6.13 -1.30
CA PHE A 133 -5.63 4.86 -1.16
C PHE A 133 -4.42 5.01 -0.23
N ALA A 134 -4.40 4.29 0.88
CA ALA A 134 -3.34 4.40 1.89
C ALA A 134 -2.15 3.47 1.57
N VAL A 135 -0.94 3.98 1.64
CA VAL A 135 0.29 3.20 1.43
C VAL A 135 1.16 3.23 2.68
N PHE A 136 1.47 2.07 3.21
CA PHE A 136 2.32 1.87 4.39
C PHE A 136 3.67 1.29 3.97
N GLY A 137 4.66 2.18 3.82
CA GLY A 137 6.06 1.88 3.55
C GLY A 137 6.97 2.32 4.70
N GLY A 138 8.26 2.56 4.43
CA GLY A 138 9.19 3.05 5.46
C GLY A 138 9.34 2.08 6.64
N ALA A 139 9.61 2.61 7.84
CA ALA A 139 9.67 1.85 9.08
C ALA A 139 8.26 1.38 9.48
N ALA A 140 8.11 0.11 9.89
CA ALA A 140 6.84 -0.37 10.43
C ALA A 140 6.54 0.25 11.81
N GLY A 141 5.26 0.32 12.15
CA GLY A 141 4.80 0.80 13.44
C GLY A 141 3.30 0.58 13.66
N THR A 142 2.80 1.12 14.76
CA THR A 142 1.38 1.16 15.10
C THR A 142 0.76 2.48 14.64
N VAL A 143 -0.21 2.37 13.74
CA VAL A 143 -1.04 3.49 13.28
C VAL A 143 -2.34 3.45 14.09
N THR A 144 -2.54 4.46 14.94
CA THR A 144 -3.73 4.57 15.80
C THR A 144 -4.78 5.42 15.10
N VAL A 145 -5.83 4.80 14.61
CA VAL A 145 -7.02 5.45 14.05
C VAL A 145 -7.73 6.22 15.17
N ASP A 146 -8.04 7.49 14.91
CA ASP A 146 -8.81 8.38 15.78
C ASP A 146 -9.88 9.06 14.93
N ASP A 147 -11.14 8.67 15.15
CA ASP A 147 -12.29 9.19 14.40
C ASP A 147 -13.01 10.36 15.12
N SER A 148 -12.45 10.85 16.23
CA SER A 148 -13.05 11.91 17.04
C SER A 148 -13.20 13.23 16.29
N ALA A 149 -12.33 13.48 15.30
CA ALA A 149 -12.37 14.64 14.42
C ALA A 149 -13.15 14.41 13.12
N GLY A 150 -13.77 13.24 12.96
CA GLY A 150 -14.53 12.83 11.79
C GLY A 150 -14.13 11.43 11.30
N THR A 151 -14.99 10.86 10.46
CA THR A 151 -14.78 9.51 9.91
C THR A 151 -13.44 9.37 9.19
N VAL A 152 -12.67 8.36 9.59
CA VAL A 152 -11.47 7.92 8.87
C VAL A 152 -11.88 6.88 7.82
N GLY A 153 -12.01 7.35 6.59
CA GLY A 153 -12.40 6.55 5.43
C GLY A 153 -11.20 6.08 4.60
N PHE A 154 -11.39 5.04 3.81
CA PHE A 154 -10.38 4.58 2.84
C PHE A 154 -11.03 3.87 1.64
N THR A 155 -10.40 4.01 0.47
CA THR A 155 -10.81 3.32 -0.77
C THR A 155 -9.89 2.16 -1.14
N GLY A 156 -8.74 2.07 -0.50
CA GLY A 156 -7.85 0.90 -0.54
C GLY A 156 -6.63 1.09 0.36
N MET A 157 -5.86 0.02 0.52
CA MET A 157 -4.62 0.02 1.30
C MET A 157 -3.54 -0.83 0.63
N GLN A 158 -2.28 -0.47 0.83
CA GLN A 158 -1.13 -1.32 0.55
C GLN A 158 -0.13 -1.31 1.69
N PHE A 159 0.31 -2.50 2.10
CA PHE A 159 1.37 -2.71 3.07
C PHE A 159 2.62 -3.25 2.37
N MET A 160 3.68 -2.44 2.38
CA MET A 160 4.96 -2.75 1.75
C MET A 160 6.04 -3.16 2.76
N THR A 161 5.83 -2.87 4.04
CA THR A 161 6.74 -3.20 5.15
C THR A 161 6.07 -4.18 6.11
N ASP A 162 6.79 -5.24 6.47
CA ASP A 162 6.36 -6.23 7.45
C ASP A 162 6.19 -5.62 8.85
N GLY A 163 5.11 -5.99 9.54
CA GLY A 163 4.89 -5.67 10.96
C GLY A 163 4.03 -4.44 11.24
N TYR A 164 3.43 -3.79 10.23
CA TYR A 164 2.47 -2.71 10.47
C TYR A 164 1.23 -3.20 11.23
N VAL A 165 0.77 -2.40 12.19
CA VAL A 165 -0.47 -2.62 12.94
C VAL A 165 -1.35 -1.37 12.83
N ILE A 166 -2.55 -1.53 12.30
CA ILE A 166 -3.58 -0.48 12.29
C ILE A 166 -4.58 -0.78 13.40
N ALA A 167 -4.65 0.08 14.42
CA ALA A 167 -5.46 -0.13 15.62
C ALA A 167 -6.21 1.16 16.00
N GLY A 168 -7.01 1.15 17.07
CA GLY A 168 -7.76 2.32 17.53
C GLY A 168 -9.22 2.27 17.11
N ASP A 169 -9.74 3.44 16.71
CA ASP A 169 -11.15 3.64 16.35
C ASP A 169 -11.52 3.04 14.98
N THR A 170 -12.67 3.44 14.44
CA THR A 170 -13.27 2.79 13.27
C THR A 170 -12.69 3.32 11.95
N LEU A 171 -12.25 2.39 11.09
CA LEU A 171 -12.04 2.63 9.67
C LEU A 171 -13.35 2.41 8.91
N THR A 172 -13.71 3.33 8.02
CA THR A 172 -14.94 3.22 7.23
C THR A 172 -14.64 3.00 5.76
N THR A 173 -15.33 2.06 5.11
CA THR A 173 -15.26 1.90 3.67
C THR A 173 -16.64 1.82 3.04
N SER A 174 -16.81 2.54 1.93
CA SER A 174 -18.04 2.54 1.10
C SER A 174 -17.79 2.03 -0.31
N THR A 175 -16.52 1.78 -0.67
CA THR A 175 -16.12 1.22 -1.96
C THR A 175 -16.59 -0.23 -2.04
N ALA A 176 -17.30 -0.60 -3.11
CA ALA A 176 -17.87 -1.94 -3.24
C ALA A 176 -16.81 -3.06 -3.16
N ALA A 177 -15.61 -2.80 -3.69
CA ALA A 177 -14.46 -3.69 -3.66
C ALA A 177 -13.21 -2.92 -3.21
N THR A 178 -13.07 -2.75 -1.89
CA THR A 178 -11.94 -2.07 -1.26
C THR A 178 -10.72 -2.97 -1.25
N THR A 179 -9.75 -2.64 -2.09
CA THR A 179 -8.56 -3.45 -2.30
C THR A 179 -7.58 -3.26 -1.15
N ILE A 180 -7.15 -4.36 -0.51
CA ILE A 180 -6.09 -4.40 0.48
C ILE A 180 -4.97 -5.30 -0.03
N ARG A 181 -3.83 -4.67 -0.26
CA ARG A 181 -2.61 -5.26 -0.81
C ARG A 181 -1.62 -5.52 0.32
N THR A 182 -1.03 -6.70 0.34
CA THR A 182 0.11 -7.01 1.22
C THR A 182 1.20 -7.61 0.36
N ASP A 183 2.31 -6.89 0.23
CA ASP A 183 3.45 -7.28 -0.59
C ASP A 183 4.00 -8.66 -0.17
N ALA A 184 4.74 -9.32 -1.06
CA ALA A 184 5.28 -10.64 -0.75
C ALA A 184 6.19 -10.62 0.50
N GLY A 185 6.00 -11.61 1.37
CA GLY A 185 6.75 -11.71 2.62
C GLY A 185 6.36 -10.68 3.68
N VAL A 186 5.38 -9.80 3.40
CA VAL A 186 4.83 -8.83 4.35
C VAL A 186 3.62 -9.42 5.06
N THR A 187 3.62 -9.28 6.37
CA THR A 187 2.46 -9.47 7.24
C THR A 187 2.04 -8.13 7.84
N ALA A 188 0.78 -7.76 7.65
CA ALA A 188 0.19 -6.58 8.26
C ALA A 188 -1.07 -6.95 9.05
N THR A 189 -1.33 -6.22 10.14
CA THR A 189 -2.50 -6.43 11.00
C THR A 189 -3.42 -5.22 10.98
N ILE A 190 -4.71 -5.44 10.76
CA ILE A 190 -5.76 -4.45 11.02
C ILE A 190 -6.58 -4.94 12.22
N ALA A 191 -6.31 -4.32 13.37
CA ALA A 191 -7.00 -4.51 14.63
C ALA A 191 -8.13 -3.49 14.84
N ALA A 192 -8.08 -2.34 14.17
CA ALA A 192 -9.19 -1.38 14.10
C ALA A 192 -10.45 -2.05 13.52
N GLN A 193 -11.63 -1.64 13.99
CA GLN A 193 -12.89 -2.07 13.37
C GLN A 193 -12.97 -1.48 11.96
N ILE A 194 -13.33 -2.30 10.98
CA ILE A 194 -13.74 -1.86 9.65
C ILE A 194 -15.27 -1.92 9.57
N ALA A 195 -15.88 -0.79 9.23
CA ALA A 195 -17.32 -0.62 9.07
C ALA A 195 -17.68 0.01 7.71
N GLY A 196 -18.98 0.14 7.43
CA GLY A 196 -19.51 0.82 6.26
C GLY A 196 -20.20 -0.10 5.26
N THR A 197 -20.51 0.41 4.07
CA THR A 197 -21.27 -0.33 3.05
C THR A 197 -20.40 -1.07 2.04
N GLY A 198 -19.08 -0.86 2.09
CA GLY A 198 -18.13 -1.46 1.17
C GLY A 198 -17.84 -2.93 1.46
N GLY A 199 -17.10 -3.56 0.54
CA GLY A 199 -16.56 -4.91 0.68
C GLY A 199 -15.04 -4.90 0.65
N LEU A 200 -14.39 -5.98 1.06
CA LEU A 200 -12.93 -6.10 1.06
C LEU A 200 -12.44 -7.06 -0.02
N VAL A 201 -11.33 -6.72 -0.66
CA VAL A 201 -10.61 -7.61 -1.59
C VAL A 201 -9.17 -7.72 -1.12
N LYS A 202 -8.79 -8.87 -0.56
CA LYS A 202 -7.41 -9.21 -0.24
C LYS A 202 -6.69 -9.68 -1.51
N THR A 203 -5.58 -9.02 -1.81
CA THR A 203 -4.71 -9.33 -2.96
C THR A 203 -3.24 -9.29 -2.53
N ASP A 204 -2.38 -9.62 -3.47
CA ASP A 204 -0.96 -9.86 -3.35
C ASP A 204 -0.61 -11.02 -2.41
N THR A 205 0.61 -11.52 -2.52
CA THR A 205 1.00 -12.83 -1.95
C THR A 205 1.34 -12.79 -0.46
N GLY A 206 1.38 -11.60 0.15
CA GLY A 206 1.58 -11.44 1.59
C GLY A 206 0.37 -11.87 2.44
N THR A 207 0.51 -11.63 3.74
CA THR A 207 -0.48 -11.99 4.76
C THR A 207 -1.16 -10.75 5.31
N LEU A 208 -2.49 -10.75 5.29
CA LEU A 208 -3.31 -9.78 6.03
C LEU A 208 -3.92 -10.47 7.24
N VAL A 209 -3.75 -9.89 8.43
CA VAL A 209 -4.43 -10.32 9.65
C VAL A 209 -5.54 -9.33 9.96
N LEU A 210 -6.79 -9.80 9.98
CA LEU A 210 -7.92 -9.04 10.48
C LEU A 210 -8.24 -9.52 11.90
N SER A 211 -8.03 -8.67 12.89
CA SER A 211 -8.33 -8.98 14.30
C SER A 211 -9.39 -8.08 14.93
N GLY A 212 -9.79 -7.01 14.23
CA GLY A 212 -10.92 -6.17 14.63
C GLY A 212 -12.26 -6.90 14.55
N THR A 213 -13.27 -6.40 15.27
CA THR A 213 -14.65 -6.88 15.11
C THR A 213 -15.32 -6.07 14.01
N ASN A 214 -15.40 -6.64 12.81
CA ASN A 214 -15.78 -5.90 11.61
C ASN A 214 -17.29 -5.91 11.37
N THR A 215 -17.81 -4.84 10.77
CA THR A 215 -19.26 -4.62 10.53
C THR A 215 -19.58 -4.10 9.14
N TYR A 216 -18.59 -4.06 8.23
CA TYR A 216 -18.84 -3.69 6.84
C TYR A 216 -19.86 -4.65 6.20
N SER A 217 -20.77 -4.13 5.38
CA SER A 217 -21.89 -4.93 4.87
C SER A 217 -21.61 -5.61 3.52
N GLY A 218 -20.58 -5.19 2.78
CA GLY A 218 -20.14 -5.86 1.57
C GLY A 218 -19.41 -7.19 1.84
N GLY A 219 -19.18 -7.96 0.78
CA GLY A 219 -18.48 -9.24 0.86
C GLY A 219 -16.98 -9.11 1.09
N THR A 220 -16.34 -10.24 1.40
CA THR A 220 -14.87 -10.36 1.49
C THR A 220 -14.39 -11.31 0.41
N THR A 221 -13.54 -10.84 -0.50
CA THR A 221 -12.90 -11.69 -1.51
C THR A 221 -11.44 -11.86 -1.18
N ILE A 222 -10.95 -13.09 -1.20
CA ILE A 222 -9.54 -13.44 -1.07
C ILE A 222 -9.07 -13.86 -2.45
N SER A 223 -8.46 -12.93 -3.18
CA SER A 223 -7.99 -13.18 -4.55
C SER A 223 -6.66 -13.92 -4.54
N THR A 224 -5.72 -13.50 -3.68
CA THR A 224 -4.37 -14.06 -3.55
C THR A 224 -3.79 -13.85 -2.15
N GLY A 225 -2.72 -14.60 -1.84
CA GLY A 225 -2.04 -14.55 -0.54
C GLY A 225 -2.84 -15.21 0.58
N THR A 226 -2.61 -14.74 1.81
CA THR A 226 -3.23 -15.29 3.01
C THR A 226 -4.06 -14.21 3.71
N LEU A 227 -5.30 -14.56 4.07
CA LEU A 227 -6.12 -13.80 5.00
C LEU A 227 -6.24 -14.60 6.30
N ILE A 228 -5.87 -13.99 7.42
CA ILE A 228 -6.00 -14.58 8.75
C ILE A 228 -7.10 -13.84 9.52
N GLY A 229 -8.04 -14.58 10.10
CA GLY A 229 -9.10 -13.99 10.92
C GLY A 229 -9.96 -15.01 11.65
N GLN A 230 -10.83 -14.52 12.52
CA GLN A 230 -11.86 -15.31 13.19
C GLN A 230 -13.24 -14.89 12.72
N ALA A 231 -14.31 -15.55 13.17
CA ALA A 231 -15.67 -15.26 12.70
C ALA A 231 -16.07 -13.77 12.84
N THR A 232 -15.60 -13.08 13.88
CA THR A 232 -15.86 -11.65 14.10
C THR A 232 -14.99 -10.73 13.24
N SER A 233 -13.94 -11.26 12.62
CA SER A 233 -12.99 -10.51 11.78
C SER A 233 -13.55 -10.16 10.40
N PHE A 234 -14.73 -10.66 10.05
CA PHE A 234 -15.33 -10.42 8.74
C PHE A 234 -16.64 -9.64 8.89
N GLY A 235 -16.99 -8.92 7.84
CA GLY A 235 -18.26 -8.21 7.72
C GLY A 235 -19.46 -9.16 7.59
N THR A 236 -20.62 -8.61 7.27
CA THR A 236 -21.86 -9.40 7.17
C THR A 236 -22.11 -10.01 5.79
N GLY A 237 -21.30 -9.66 4.79
CA GLY A 237 -21.41 -10.19 3.44
C GLY A 237 -20.72 -11.55 3.25
N ASP A 238 -20.96 -12.17 2.10
CA ASP A 238 -20.37 -13.46 1.75
C ASP A 238 -18.83 -13.39 1.66
N ILE A 239 -18.18 -14.51 1.98
CA ILE A 239 -16.74 -14.70 1.78
C ILE A 239 -16.52 -15.53 0.52
N LEU A 240 -15.80 -14.98 -0.45
CA LEU A 240 -15.28 -15.69 -1.62
C LEU A 240 -13.78 -15.96 -1.41
N ASP A 241 -13.42 -17.20 -1.13
CA ASP A 241 -12.04 -17.63 -0.95
C ASP A 241 -11.50 -18.30 -2.22
N ASN A 242 -10.60 -17.62 -2.94
CA ASN A 242 -9.86 -18.17 -4.08
C ASN A 242 -8.38 -18.46 -3.75
N ALA A 243 -7.97 -18.31 -2.48
CA ALA A 243 -6.59 -18.46 -2.06
C ALA A 243 -6.49 -19.18 -0.70
N ALA A 244 -6.10 -18.48 0.36
CA ALA A 244 -5.96 -19.04 1.70
C ALA A 244 -6.66 -18.18 2.75
N LEU A 245 -7.65 -18.78 3.42
CA LEU A 245 -8.25 -18.30 4.66
C LEU A 245 -7.81 -19.19 5.84
N VAL A 246 -7.27 -18.58 6.90
CA VAL A 246 -6.78 -19.25 8.13
C VAL A 246 -7.44 -18.65 9.36
#